data_AF-A0A539E6F3-F1
#
_entry.id   AF-A0A539E6F3-F1
#
_cell.length_a   1.000
_cell.length_b   1.000
_cell.length_c   1.000
_cell.angle_alpha   90.00
_cell.angle_beta   90.00
_cell.angle_gamma   90.00
#
_symmetry.space_group_name_H-M   'P 1'
#
loop_
_entity.id
_entity.type
_entity.pdbx_description
1 polymer ?
#
loop_
_entity_poly.entity_id
_entity_poly.type
_entity_poly.pdbx_seq_one_letter_code
_entity_poly.pdbx_strand_id
1 'polypeptide(L)'
;MKKTGLVILLMALITAFFVFDLDRALTFEALKQSQARFAALYAESPWLVAGGFFTLYVVVTALSLPGAVIMTLAGGALFGVVIGTVLISFASTIGATLAFLVSRYLLRDTLQRRFGDKLTAFNNGILQD
;
A
#
# COMPACT_ATOMS: atom_id res chain seq x y z
N MET A 1 13.50 -8.59 -20.17
CA MET A 1 14.30 -7.47 -19.64
C MET A 1 13.47 -6.42 -18.89
N LYS A 2 12.39 -5.84 -19.47
CA LYS A 2 11.54 -4.87 -18.74
C LYS A 2 10.84 -5.44 -17.49
N LYS A 3 10.29 -6.66 -17.58
CA LYS A 3 9.63 -7.34 -16.45
C LYS A 3 10.60 -7.63 -15.30
N THR A 4 11.79 -8.16 -15.60
CA THR A 4 12.83 -8.43 -14.60
C THR A 4 13.31 -7.16 -13.89
N GLY A 5 13.46 -6.05 -14.61
CA GLY A 5 13.79 -4.74 -13.99
C GLY A 5 12.73 -4.26 -13.01
N LEU A 6 11.44 -4.44 -13.35
CA LEU A 6 10.34 -4.07 -12.46
C LEU A 6 10.29 -4.96 -11.20
N VAL A 7 10.52 -6.27 -11.32
CA VAL A 7 10.60 -7.17 -10.16
C VAL A 7 11.74 -6.74 -9.22
N ILE A 8 12.92 -6.43 -9.78
CA ILE A 8 14.06 -5.96 -8.99
C ILE A 8 13.72 -4.65 -8.28
N LEU A 9 13.05 -3.71 -8.96
CA LEU A 9 12.61 -2.45 -8.35
C LEU A 9 11.62 -2.69 -7.19
N LEU A 10 10.62 -3.55 -7.37
CA LEU A 10 9.66 -3.86 -6.31
C LEU A 10 10.34 -4.52 -5.11
N MET A 11 11.22 -5.49 -5.36
CA MET A 11 12.02 -6.12 -4.30
C MET A 11 12.91 -5.08 -3.59
N ALA A 12 13.56 -4.19 -4.33
CA ALA A 12 14.39 -3.13 -3.75
C ALA A 12 13.57 -2.16 -2.89
N LEU A 13 12.34 -1.80 -3.30
CA LEU A 13 11.45 -0.96 -2.49
C LEU A 13 11.00 -1.66 -1.21
N ILE A 14 10.66 -2.95 -1.29
CA ILE A 14 10.31 -3.77 -0.12
C ILE A 14 11.52 -3.88 0.81
N THR A 15 12.71 -4.19 0.29
CA THR A 15 13.93 -4.28 1.10
C THR A 15 14.27 -2.94 1.73
N ALA A 16 14.18 -1.83 0.99
CA ALA A 16 14.39 -0.49 1.52
C ALA A 16 13.44 -0.21 2.69
N PHE A 17 12.16 -0.57 2.58
CA PHE A 17 11.19 -0.40 3.66
C PHE A 17 11.64 -1.06 4.98
N PHE A 18 12.19 -2.27 4.92
CA PHE A 18 12.71 -2.96 6.12
C PHE A 18 14.08 -2.44 6.57
N VAL A 19 14.97 -2.07 5.64
CA VAL A 19 16.32 -1.56 5.97
C VAL A 19 16.27 -0.19 6.63
N PHE A 20 15.28 0.64 6.26
CA PHE A 20 15.07 1.95 6.86
C PHE A 20 14.21 1.91 8.13
N ASP A 21 13.89 0.73 8.66
CA ASP A 21 13.04 0.53 9.86
C ASP A 21 11.68 1.26 9.76
N LEU A 22 11.12 1.38 8.55
CA LEU A 22 9.83 2.05 8.36
C LEU A 22 8.69 1.27 9.04
N ASP A 23 8.83 -0.04 9.21
CA ASP A 23 7.92 -0.86 10.00
C ASP A 23 7.87 -0.41 11.46
N ARG A 24 9.00 0.01 12.03
CA ARG A 24 9.07 0.55 13.39
C ARG A 24 8.45 1.93 13.50
N ALA A 25 8.60 2.76 12.47
CA ALA A 25 7.93 4.05 12.36
C ALA A 25 6.40 3.90 12.24
N LEU A 26 5.95 2.82 11.61
CA LEU A 26 4.53 2.44 11.48
C LEU A 26 4.04 1.61 12.68
N THR A 27 4.49 1.93 13.90
CA THR A 27 3.96 1.35 15.14
C THR A 27 3.02 2.31 15.86
N PHE A 28 2.11 1.77 16.66
CA PHE A 28 1.19 2.60 17.45
C PHE A 28 1.92 3.52 18.44
N GLU A 29 2.99 3.01 19.06
CA GLU A 29 3.91 3.77 19.92
C GLU A 29 4.52 4.98 19.18
N ALA A 30 5.14 4.73 18.03
CA ALA A 30 5.77 5.78 17.22
C ALA A 30 4.76 6.82 16.72
N LEU A 31 3.55 6.37 16.36
CA LEU A 31 2.45 7.25 15.97
C LEU A 31 2.04 8.16 17.13
N LYS A 32 1.86 7.60 18.33
CA LYS A 32 1.50 8.37 19.53
C LYS A 32 2.57 9.40 19.88
N GLN A 33 3.84 9.03 19.80
CA GLN A 33 4.96 9.94 20.04
C GLN A 33 5.02 11.07 18.99
N SER A 34 4.70 10.77 17.73
CA SER A 34 4.78 11.72 16.62
C SER A 34 3.50 12.52 16.39
N GLN A 35 2.41 12.22 17.10
CA GLN A 35 1.08 12.79 16.89
C GLN A 35 1.09 14.32 16.93
N ALA A 36 1.69 14.91 17.96
CA ALA A 36 1.75 16.37 18.11
C ALA A 36 2.51 17.04 16.96
N ARG A 37 3.59 16.40 16.48
CA ARG A 37 4.39 16.90 15.36
C ARG A 37 3.61 16.84 14.03
N PHE A 38 2.91 15.75 13.78
CA PHE A 38 2.06 15.63 12.59
C PHE A 38 0.89 16.61 12.61
N ALA A 39 0.27 16.85 13.78
CA ALA A 39 -0.78 17.83 13.93
C ALA A 39 -0.29 19.26 13.63
N ALA A 40 0.91 19.62 14.11
CA ALA A 40 1.54 20.91 13.80
C ALA A 40 1.83 21.07 12.29
N LEU A 41 2.44 20.06 11.67
CA LEU A 41 2.71 20.05 10.22
C LEU A 41 1.42 20.11 9.40
N TYR A 42 0.36 19.44 9.85
CA TYR A 42 -0.93 19.48 9.20
C TYR A 42 -1.56 20.87 9.27
N ALA A 43 -1.40 21.58 10.40
CA ALA A 43 -1.87 22.96 10.54
C ALA A 43 -1.12 23.94 9.63
N GLU A 44 0.18 23.73 9.42
CA GLU A 44 1.01 24.56 8.54
C GLU A 44 0.78 24.26 7.04
N SER A 45 0.62 22.99 6.69
CA SER A 45 0.51 22.56 5.29
C SER A 45 -0.38 21.33 5.11
N PRO A 46 -1.72 21.52 5.16
CA PRO A 46 -2.69 20.42 5.10
C PRO A 46 -2.54 19.56 3.85
N TRP A 47 -2.35 20.20 2.69
CA TRP A 47 -2.26 19.53 1.39
C TRP A 47 -1.00 18.68 1.24
N LEU A 48 0.14 19.16 1.76
CA LEU A 48 1.39 18.40 1.72
C LEU A 48 1.31 17.17 2.60
N VAL A 49 0.76 17.30 3.81
CA VAL A 49 0.62 16.18 4.74
C VAL A 49 -0.41 15.16 4.22
N ALA A 50 -1.56 15.61 3.72
CA ALA A 50 -2.57 14.73 3.14
C ALA A 50 -2.04 14.01 1.88
N GLY A 51 -1.36 14.73 0.99
CA GLY A 51 -0.75 14.15 -0.21
C GLY A 51 0.35 13.14 0.12
N GLY A 52 1.24 13.47 1.06
CA GLY A 52 2.29 12.57 1.53
C GLY A 52 1.74 11.30 2.18
N PHE A 53 0.74 11.45 3.06
CA PHE A 53 0.05 10.32 3.66
C PHE A 53 -0.64 9.44 2.60
N PHE A 54 -1.33 10.06 1.64
CA PHE A 54 -2.02 9.35 0.56
C PHE A 54 -1.05 8.53 -0.28
N THR A 55 0.05 9.14 -0.75
CA THR A 55 1.07 8.44 -1.54
C THR A 55 1.71 7.31 -0.76
N LEU A 56 2.05 7.54 0.52
CA LEU A 56 2.62 6.50 1.37
C LEU A 56 1.64 5.33 1.55
N TYR A 57 0.35 5.62 1.79
CA TYR A 57 -0.68 4.59 1.95
C TYR A 57 -0.84 3.76 0.67
N VAL A 58 -0.85 4.40 -0.51
CA VAL A 58 -0.87 3.72 -1.81
C VAL A 58 0.33 2.78 -1.94
N VAL A 59 1.54 3.23 -1.60
CA VAL A 59 2.76 2.42 -1.70
C VAL A 59 2.72 1.22 -0.75
N VAL A 60 2.37 1.45 0.53
CA VAL A 60 2.24 0.38 1.54
C VAL A 60 1.22 -0.67 1.09
N THR A 61 0.08 -0.22 0.56
CA THR A 61 -0.97 -1.13 0.07
C THR A 61 -0.54 -1.86 -1.21
N ALA A 62 0.05 -1.16 -2.18
CA ALA A 62 0.48 -1.73 -3.46
C ALA A 62 1.58 -2.79 -3.29
N LEU A 63 2.50 -2.55 -2.35
CA LEU A 63 3.58 -3.47 -2.00
C LEU A 63 3.15 -4.52 -0.96
N SER A 64 1.91 -4.44 -0.47
CA SER A 64 1.38 -5.32 0.60
C SER A 64 2.27 -5.34 1.85
N LEU A 65 2.78 -4.17 2.24
CA LEU A 65 3.67 -3.99 3.38
C LEU A 65 2.89 -3.97 4.71
N PRO A 66 3.52 -4.39 5.83
CA PRO A 66 2.92 -4.27 7.15
C PRO A 66 2.73 -2.79 7.53
N GLY A 67 1.76 -2.50 8.40
CA GLY A 67 1.52 -1.15 8.93
C GLY A 67 0.32 -0.40 8.34
N ALA A 68 -0.34 -0.93 7.31
CA ALA A 68 -1.55 -0.31 6.73
C ALA A 68 -2.66 -0.04 7.77
N VAL A 69 -2.88 -0.97 8.70
CA VAL A 69 -3.85 -0.80 9.80
C VAL A 69 -3.49 0.40 10.68
N ILE A 70 -2.21 0.54 11.02
CA ILE A 70 -1.72 1.62 11.88
C ILE A 70 -1.81 2.96 11.14
N MET A 71 -1.53 2.97 9.83
CA MET A 71 -1.78 4.12 8.99
C MET A 71 -3.27 4.49 8.94
N THR A 72 -4.18 3.52 8.83
CA THR A 72 -5.63 3.80 8.85
C THR A 72 -6.07 4.47 10.14
N LEU A 73 -5.58 3.98 11.29
CA LEU A 73 -5.83 4.61 12.59
C LEU A 73 -5.22 6.01 12.67
N ALA A 74 -4.00 6.19 12.18
CA ALA A 74 -3.33 7.48 12.08
C ALA A 74 -4.12 8.47 11.24
N GLY A 75 -4.61 8.05 10.08
CA GLY A 75 -5.39 8.90 9.18
C GLY A 75 -6.71 9.34 9.82
N GLY A 76 -7.40 8.43 10.52
CA GLY A 76 -8.60 8.78 11.29
C GLY A 76 -8.31 9.78 12.42
N ALA A 77 -7.17 9.64 13.10
CA ALA A 77 -6.76 10.54 14.18
C ALA A 77 -6.25 11.91 13.68
N LEU A 78 -5.56 11.96 12.54
CA LEU A 78 -4.93 13.17 11.99
C LEU A 78 -5.90 14.00 11.14
N PHE A 79 -6.67 13.35 10.26
CA PHE A 79 -7.56 14.05 9.32
C PHE A 79 -9.03 14.04 9.79
N GLY A 80 -9.34 13.31 10.86
CA GLY A 80 -10.71 13.03 11.29
C GLY A 80 -11.35 11.90 10.48
N VAL A 81 -12.46 11.36 10.99
CA VAL A 81 -13.09 10.16 10.43
C VAL A 81 -13.55 10.37 8.98
N VAL A 82 -14.18 11.50 8.67
CA VAL A 82 -14.75 11.73 7.33
C VAL A 82 -13.65 11.89 6.28
N ILE A 83 -12.73 12.84 6.48
CA ILE A 83 -11.64 13.11 5.52
C ILE A 83 -10.70 11.91 5.45
N GLY A 84 -10.34 11.33 6.60
CA GLY A 84 -9.52 10.12 6.68
C GLY A 84 -10.14 8.97 5.89
N THR A 85 -11.44 8.70 6.05
CA THR A 85 -12.14 7.64 5.30
C THR A 85 -12.09 7.88 3.80
N VAL A 86 -12.37 9.10 3.33
CA VAL A 86 -12.29 9.43 1.91
C VAL A 86 -10.88 9.20 1.39
N LEU A 87 -9.89 9.81 2.04
CA LEU A 87 -8.48 9.74 1.65
C LEU A 87 -7.99 8.27 1.58
N ILE A 88 -8.26 7.50 2.62
CA ILE A 88 -7.84 6.09 2.75
C ILE A 88 -8.57 5.20 1.74
N SER A 89 -9.86 5.44 1.47
CA SER A 89 -10.63 4.62 0.52
C SER A 89 -10.07 4.73 -0.89
N PHE A 90 -9.75 5.94 -1.34
CA PHE A 90 -9.12 6.16 -2.65
C PHE A 90 -7.70 5.60 -2.68
N ALA A 91 -6.90 5.84 -1.64
CA ALA A 91 -5.54 5.31 -1.55
C ALA A 91 -5.51 3.78 -1.57
N SER A 92 -6.41 3.15 -0.81
CA SER A 92 -6.56 1.69 -0.74
C SER A 92 -6.97 1.09 -2.08
N THR A 93 -7.95 1.69 -2.75
CA THR A 93 -8.41 1.22 -4.06
C THR A 93 -7.30 1.28 -5.10
N ILE A 94 -6.53 2.38 -5.15
CA ILE A 94 -5.40 2.52 -6.06
C ILE A 94 -4.29 1.52 -5.71
N GLY A 95 -3.93 1.40 -4.44
CA GLY A 95 -2.92 0.46 -3.99
C GLY A 95 -3.29 -0.99 -4.32
N ALA A 96 -4.51 -1.41 -4.01
CA ALA A 96 -5.02 -2.74 -4.33
C ALA A 96 -5.05 -2.99 -5.85
N THR A 97 -5.43 -1.98 -6.64
CA THR A 97 -5.38 -2.05 -8.11
C THR A 97 -3.95 -2.26 -8.60
N LEU A 98 -2.97 -1.52 -8.07
CA LEU A 98 -1.56 -1.68 -8.42
C LEU A 98 -1.03 -3.07 -8.04
N ALA A 99 -1.35 -3.56 -6.83
CA ALA A 99 -0.99 -4.91 -6.41
C ALA A 99 -1.58 -5.98 -7.34
N PHE A 100 -2.85 -5.81 -7.73
CA PHE A 100 -3.50 -6.68 -8.71
C PHE A 100 -2.83 -6.65 -10.08
N LEU A 101 -2.49 -5.46 -10.61
CA LEU A 101 -1.80 -5.32 -11.89
C LEU A 101 -0.42 -5.98 -11.86
N VAL A 102 0.33 -5.82 -10.77
CA VAL A 102 1.61 -6.52 -10.55
C VAL A 102 1.38 -8.04 -10.57
N SER A 103 0.40 -8.53 -9.82
CA SER A 103 0.05 -9.96 -9.82
C SER A 103 -0.31 -10.48 -11.21
N ARG A 104 -1.20 -9.77 -11.93
CA ARG A 104 -1.76 -10.17 -13.23
C ARG A 104 -0.77 -10.10 -14.39
N TYR A 105 0.16 -9.15 -14.41
CA TYR A 105 1.05 -8.94 -15.56
C TYR A 105 2.51 -9.33 -15.30
N LEU A 106 2.96 -9.23 -14.05
CA LEU A 106 4.33 -9.50 -13.67
C LEU A 106 4.52 -10.92 -13.12
N LEU A 107 3.60 -11.35 -12.24
CA LEU A 107 3.70 -12.63 -11.53
C LEU A 107 2.84 -13.74 -12.15
N ARG A 108 2.13 -13.46 -13.25
CA ARG A 108 1.21 -14.40 -13.91
C ARG A 108 1.79 -15.79 -14.11
N ASP A 109 2.98 -15.87 -14.73
CA ASP A 109 3.59 -17.16 -15.09
C ASP A 109 4.01 -17.94 -13.84
N THR A 110 4.53 -17.24 -12.82
CA THR A 110 4.88 -17.82 -11.52
C THR A 110 3.63 -18.34 -10.79
N LEU A 111 2.55 -17.55 -10.78
CA LEU A 111 1.28 -17.93 -10.15
C LEU A 111 0.63 -19.10 -10.89
N GLN A 112 0.64 -19.10 -12.22
CA GLN A 112 0.07 -20.17 -13.03
C GLN A 112 0.85 -21.47 -12.91
N ARG A 113 2.18 -21.42 -12.73
CA ARG A 113 2.98 -22.62 -12.43
C ARG A 113 2.73 -23.16 -11.02
N ARG A 114 2.48 -22.29 -10.04
CA ARG A 114 2.29 -22.68 -8.63
C ARG A 114 0.85 -23.06 -8.28
N PHE A 115 -0.14 -22.45 -8.94
CA PHE A 115 -1.57 -22.58 -8.63
C PHE A 115 -2.41 -22.94 -9.87
N GLY A 116 -1.79 -23.55 -10.89
CA GLY A 116 -2.36 -23.81 -12.21
C GLY A 116 -3.76 -24.42 -12.20
N ASP A 117 -3.99 -25.46 -11.39
CA ASP A 117 -5.29 -26.15 -11.35
C ASP A 117 -6.42 -25.23 -10.83
N LYS A 118 -6.14 -24.43 -9.78
CA LYS A 118 -7.10 -23.48 -9.21
C LYS A 118 -7.35 -22.28 -10.12
N LEU A 119 -6.29 -21.79 -10.77
CA LEU A 119 -6.36 -20.67 -11.71
C LEU A 119 -7.06 -21.04 -13.02
N THR A 120 -6.91 -22.29 -13.48
CA THR A 120 -7.58 -22.78 -14.70
C THR A 120 -9.10 -22.82 -14.48
N ALA A 121 -9.57 -23.33 -13.33
CA ALA A 121 -10.99 -23.31 -12.98
C ALA A 121 -11.55 -21.88 -12.90
N PHE A 122 -10.81 -20.96 -12.29
CA PHE A 122 -11.21 -19.53 -12.20
C PHE A 122 -11.24 -18.85 -13.57
N ASN A 123 -10.22 -19.03 -14.40
CA ASN A 123 -10.14 -18.44 -15.74
C ASN A 123 -11.24 -18.97 -16.67
N ASN A 124 -11.57 -20.27 -16.57
CA ASN A 124 -12.61 -20.87 -17.39
C ASN A 124 -14.01 -20.35 -17.01
N GLY A 125 -14.26 -20.03 -15.73
CA GLY A 125 -15.52 -19.40 -15.31
C GLY A 125 -15.70 -18.00 -15.88
N ILE A 126 -14.64 -17.20 -15.98
CA ILE A 126 -14.68 -15.84 -16.57
C ILE A 126 -14.91 -15.88 -18.09
N LEU A 127 -14.51 -16.95 -18.77
CA LEU A 127 -14.73 -17.10 -20.22
C LEU A 127 -16.15 -17.55 -20.58
N GLN A 128 -16.96 -17.96 -19.60
CA GLN A 128 -18.34 -18.41 -19.80
C GLN A 128 -19.38 -17.30 -19.57
N ASP A 129 -18.98 -16.13 -19.07
CA ASP A 129 -19.77 -14.89 -18.97
C ASP A 129 -19.39 -13.89 -20.09
#